data_AF-A0A958FZJ6-F1
#
_entry.id   AF-A0A958FZJ6-F1
#
_cell.length_a   1.000
_cell.length_b   1.000
_cell.length_c   1.000
_cell.angle_alpha   90.00
_cell.angle_beta   90.00
_cell.angle_gamma   90.00
#
_symmetry.space_group_name_H-M   'P 1'
#
loop_
_entity.id
_entity.type
_entity.pdbx_description
1 polymer ?
#
loop_
_entity_poly.entity_id
_entity_poly.type
_entity_poly.pdbx_seq_one_letter_code
_entity_poly.pdbx_strand_id
1 'polypeptide(L)'
;NFYSYPEDYDATFLDKVWDVSQEEVREVAQKRWRISDFSIVVVGDRTAYNSLTAVLREYPDLLPGQEITMLKFNEVAEFFK
;
A
#
# COMPACT_ATOMS: atom_id res chain seq x y z
N ASN A 1 11.33 -22.42 -14.86
CA ASN A 1 10.05 -22.10 -14.20
C ASN A 1 9.84 -20.58 -14.28
N PHE A 2 8.87 -20.08 -15.06
CA PHE A 2 8.78 -18.65 -15.47
C PHE A 2 8.49 -17.67 -14.30
N TYR A 3 7.98 -18.19 -13.18
CA TYR A 3 7.58 -17.40 -12.01
C TYR A 3 8.35 -17.76 -10.72
N SER A 4 9.40 -18.58 -10.82
CA SER A 4 10.18 -19.04 -9.65
C SER A 4 9.36 -19.73 -8.54
N TYR A 5 8.17 -20.26 -8.86
CA TYR A 5 7.41 -21.06 -7.90
C TYR A 5 8.11 -22.39 -7.61
N PRO A 6 7.93 -22.95 -6.40
CA PRO A 6 8.30 -24.33 -6.09
C PRO A 6 7.67 -25.32 -7.09
N GLU A 7 8.34 -26.44 -7.36
CA GLU A 7 7.85 -27.46 -8.31
C GLU A 7 6.54 -28.12 -7.87
N ASP A 8 6.27 -28.13 -6.56
CA ASP A 8 5.08 -28.69 -5.92
C ASP A 8 4.00 -27.64 -5.63
N TYR A 9 4.16 -26.41 -6.13
CA TYR A 9 3.29 -25.29 -5.77
C TYR A 9 1.81 -25.60 -6.03
N ASP A 10 1.46 -26.00 -7.26
CA ASP A 10 0.07 -26.29 -7.63
C ASP A 10 -0.54 -27.44 -6.82
N ALA A 11 0.30 -28.40 -6.42
CA ALA A 11 -0.15 -29.57 -5.66
C ALA A 11 -0.34 -29.28 -4.17
N THR A 12 0.40 -28.32 -3.61
CA THR A 12 0.45 -28.08 -2.15
C THR A 12 -0.13 -26.74 -1.72
N PHE A 13 -0.49 -25.86 -2.66
CA PHE A 13 -0.95 -24.51 -2.36
C PHE A 13 -2.18 -24.49 -1.46
N LEU A 14 -3.21 -25.28 -1.77
CA LEU A 14 -4.46 -25.28 -1.00
C LEU A 14 -4.25 -25.76 0.44
N ASP A 15 -3.48 -26.83 0.62
CA ASP A 15 -3.15 -27.38 1.95
C ASP A 15 -2.35 -26.36 2.76
N LYS A 16 -1.33 -25.75 2.16
CA LYS A 16 -0.51 -24.71 2.81
C LYS A 16 -1.32 -23.49 3.21
N VAL A 17 -2.30 -23.07 2.41
CA VAL A 17 -3.19 -21.94 2.73
C VAL A 17 -4.15 -22.31 3.86
N TRP A 18 -4.65 -23.55 3.89
CA TRP A 18 -5.55 -24.02 4.93
C TRP A 18 -4.88 -24.11 6.30
N ASP A 19 -3.60 -24.48 6.32
CA ASP A 19 -2.81 -24.65 7.54
C ASP A 19 -2.29 -23.32 8.14
N VAL A 20 -2.56 -22.17 7.50
CA VAL A 20 -2.11 -20.86 8.00
C VAL A 20 -2.74 -20.53 9.34
N SER A 21 -1.89 -20.37 10.36
CA SER A 21 -2.30 -19.98 11.71
C SER A 21 -2.49 -18.47 11.87
N GLN A 22 -3.20 -18.06 12.93
CA GLN A 22 -3.35 -16.64 13.26
C GLN A 22 -2.00 -15.99 13.59
N GLU A 23 -1.11 -16.72 14.24
CA GLU A 23 0.23 -16.28 14.61
C GLU A 23 1.06 -15.95 13.37
N GLU A 24 1.04 -16.81 12.34
CA GLU A 24 1.72 -16.56 11.08
C GLU A 24 1.18 -15.33 10.35
N VAL A 25 -0.15 -15.13 10.35
CA VAL A 25 -0.77 -13.92 9.80
C VAL A 25 -0.26 -12.67 10.52
N ARG A 26 -0.19 -12.69 11.86
CA ARG A 26 0.33 -11.58 12.65
C ARG A 26 1.81 -11.32 12.34
N GLU A 27 2.63 -12.37 12.25
CA GLU A 27 4.04 -12.23 11.92
C GLU A 27 4.26 -11.60 10.55
N VAL A 28 3.51 -12.04 9.53
CA VAL A 28 3.60 -11.47 8.20
C VAL A 28 3.18 -10.00 8.21
N ALA A 29 2.08 -9.67 8.89
CA ALA A 29 1.63 -8.29 9.03
C ALA A 29 2.69 -7.40 9.69
N GLN A 30 3.29 -7.85 10.80
CA GLN A 30 4.36 -7.10 11.47
C GLN A 30 5.61 -6.92 10.59
N LYS A 31 5.97 -7.95 9.81
CA LYS A 31 7.16 -7.91 8.94
C LYS A 31 6.95 -7.04 7.70
N ARG A 32 5.73 -6.97 7.18
CA ARG A 32 5.42 -6.40 5.84
C ARG A 32 4.62 -5.11 5.86
N TRP A 33 3.81 -4.85 6.89
CA TRP A 33 2.95 -3.67 6.94
C TRP A 33 3.59 -2.57 7.76
N ARG A 34 4.57 -1.91 7.16
CA ARG A 34 5.13 -0.68 7.72
C ARG A 34 4.29 0.48 7.22
N ILE A 35 3.88 1.35 8.14
CA ILE A 35 3.12 2.57 7.79
C ILE A 35 3.93 3.44 6.81
N SER A 36 5.27 3.43 6.90
CA SER A 36 6.16 4.12 5.96
C SER A 36 6.03 3.64 4.52
N ASP A 37 5.58 2.41 4.31
CA ASP A 37 5.50 1.77 2.99
C ASP A 37 4.06 1.85 2.44
N PHE A 38 3.15 2.49 3.19
CA PHE A 38 1.75 2.63 2.81
C PHE A 38 1.54 3.88 1.94
N SER A 39 0.76 3.74 0.87
CA SER A 39 0.41 4.84 -0.02
C SER A 39 -1.09 4.88 -0.27
N ILE A 40 -1.68 6.07 -0.17
CA ILE A 40 -3.09 6.31 -0.48
C ILE A 40 -3.16 7.05 -1.81
N VAL A 41 -3.82 6.46 -2.79
CA VAL A 41 -4.07 7.10 -4.09
C VAL A 41 -5.54 7.47 -4.16
N VAL A 42 -5.82 8.76 -4.38
CA VAL A 42 -7.17 9.28 -4.57
C VAL A 42 -7.28 9.84 -5.97
N VAL A 43 -8.27 9.36 -6.73
CA VAL A 43 -8.54 9.85 -8.09
C VAL A 43 -9.58 10.96 -7.99
N GLY A 44 -9.21 12.15 -8.42
CA GLY A 44 -10.06 13.33 -8.41
C GLY A 44 -9.58 14.39 -9.39
N ASP A 45 -10.37 15.44 -9.54
CA ASP A 45 -9.99 16.59 -10.33
C ASP A 45 -9.14 17.58 -9.51
N ARG A 46 -8.78 18.70 -10.14
CA ARG A 46 -8.01 19.76 -9.48
C ARG A 46 -8.77 20.40 -8.32
N THR A 47 -10.09 20.41 -8.38
CA THR A 47 -10.96 20.95 -7.31
C THR A 47 -10.82 20.10 -6.05
N ALA A 48 -10.87 18.79 -6.19
CA ALA A 48 -10.70 17.84 -5.08
C ALA A 48 -9.32 17.98 -4.44
N TYR A 49 -8.24 18.08 -5.24
CA TYR A 49 -6.89 18.30 -4.73
C TYR A 49 -6.78 19.59 -3.91
N ASN A 50 -7.33 20.68 -4.42
CA ASN A 50 -7.31 21.97 -3.74
C ASN A 50 -8.09 21.92 -2.42
N SER A 51 -9.25 21.26 -2.40
CA SER A 51 -10.06 21.08 -1.19
C SER A 51 -9.30 20.30 -0.12
N LEU A 52 -8.70 19.16 -0.50
CA LEU A 52 -7.90 18.34 0.42
C LEU A 52 -6.71 19.13 0.99
N THR A 53 -6.00 19.86 0.12
CA THR A 53 -4.86 20.69 0.54
C THR A 53 -5.30 21.80 1.50
N ALA A 54 -6.47 22.40 1.28
CA ALA A 54 -7.02 23.42 2.18
C ALA A 54 -7.35 22.82 3.56
N VAL A 55 -8.02 21.66 3.61
CA VAL A 55 -8.34 20.96 4.86
C VAL A 55 -7.08 20.62 5.65
N LEU A 56 -6.03 20.11 4.99
CA LEU A 56 -4.80 19.71 5.67
C LEU A 56 -3.94 20.89 6.13
N ARG A 57 -4.14 22.09 5.54
CA ARG A 57 -3.56 23.33 6.07
C ARG A 57 -4.31 23.82 7.31
N GLU A 58 -5.63 23.66 7.34
CA GLU A 58 -6.46 24.03 8.48
C GLU A 58 -6.25 23.08 9.66
N TYR A 59 -6.02 21.79 9.38
CA TYR A 59 -5.84 20.72 10.36
C TYR A 59 -4.56 19.91 10.07
N PRO A 60 -3.37 20.47 10.37
CA PRO A 60 -2.09 19.82 10.07
C PRO A 60 -1.88 18.48 10.78
N ASP A 61 -2.59 18.25 11.88
CA ASP A 61 -2.48 17.02 12.69
C ASP A 61 -3.28 15.83 12.13
N LEU A 62 -4.09 16.02 11.07
CA LEU A 62 -4.86 14.92 10.47
C LEU A 62 -3.95 13.90 9.77
N LEU A 63 -2.89 14.38 9.11
CA LEU A 63 -1.92 13.56 8.39
C LEU A 63 -0.50 14.13 8.61
N PRO A 64 0.03 14.03 9.83
CA PRO A 64 1.28 14.69 10.19
C PRO A 64 2.44 14.16 9.35
N GLY A 65 3.18 15.07 8.72
CA GLY A 65 4.37 14.75 7.91
C GLY A 65 4.08 14.06 6.58
N GLN A 66 2.81 13.96 6.16
CA GLN A 66 2.46 13.37 4.86
C GLN A 66 2.59 14.38 3.74
N GLU A 67 3.32 14.00 2.69
CA GLU A 67 3.41 14.78 1.45
C GLU A 67 2.27 14.41 0.51
N ILE A 68 1.52 15.41 0.05
CA ILE A 68 0.48 15.21 -0.96
C ILE A 68 1.06 15.60 -2.32
N THR A 69 0.98 14.68 -3.26
CA THR A 69 1.41 14.92 -4.64
C THR A 69 0.26 14.68 -5.60
N MET A 70 -0.02 15.65 -6.46
CA MET A 70 -0.92 15.45 -7.58
C MET A 70 -0.14 14.84 -8.75
N LEU A 71 -0.63 13.70 -9.25
CA LEU A 71 -0.07 13.03 -10.41
C LEU A 71 -1.12 12.94 -11.52
N LYS A 72 -0.66 13.02 -12.77
CA LYS A 72 -1.44 12.64 -13.94
C LYS A 72 -1.28 11.15 -14.21
N PHE A 73 -2.21 10.59 -15.00
CA PHE A 73 -2.21 9.16 -15.36
C PHE A 73 -0.91 8.65 -15.99
N ASN A 74 -0.11 9.53 -16.61
CA ASN A 74 1.15 9.18 -17.24
C ASN A 74 2.39 9.56 -16.41
N GLU A 75 2.21 9.97 -15.16
CA GLU A 75 3.31 10.34 -14.26
C GLU A 75 3.56 9.20 -13.27
N VAL A 76 4.84 8.99 -12.94
CA VAL A 76 5.28 8.01 -11.94
C VAL A 76 5.67 8.76 -10.68
N ALA A 77 5.15 8.33 -9.54
CA ALA A 77 5.53 8.86 -8.25
C ALA A 77 6.95 8.35 -7.88
N GLU A 78 7.91 9.24 -7.64
CA GLU A 78 9.30 8.85 -7.30
C GLU A 78 9.46 8.32 -5.86
N PHE A 79 8.36 8.20 -5.10
CA PHE A 79 8.38 7.86 -3.67
C PHE A 79 8.73 6.41 -3.35
N PHE A 80 8.84 5.52 -4.35
CA PHE A 80 9.07 4.07 -4.16
C PHE A 80 10.53 3.62 -4.35
N LYS A 81 11.52 4.41 -3.89
CA LYS A 81 12.94 3.99 -3.90
C LYS A 81 13.36 3.32 -2.60
#